data_AF-A0A5E4SHG9-F1
#
_entry.id   AF-A0A5E4SHG9-F1
#
_cell.length_a   1.000
_cell.length_b   1.000
_cell.length_c   1.000
_cell.angle_alpha   90.00
_cell.angle_beta   90.00
_cell.angle_gamma   90.00
#
_symmetry.space_group_name_H-M   'P 1'
#
loop_
_entity.id
_entity.type
_entity.pdbx_description
1 polymer ?
#
loop_
_entity_poly.entity_id
_entity_poly.type
_entity_poly.pdbx_seq_one_letter_code
_entity_poly.pdbx_strand_id
1 'polypeptide(L)'
;MTSQVERLEKILGGKLERQDARMIPGTVAVDGTEFAYFADDGKNKFRKQFRNITEFTNPPNAKYGGVIERGCKITLPSGQLFHAIAYHGDLDGWRMDIEVGAQALHLLLGRIKGDNFAVSDGRLYPLSECTIEFD
;
A
#
# COMPACT_ATOMS: atom_id res chain seq x y z
N MET A 1 -27.92 -12.19 -23.78
CA MET A 1 -28.02 -10.75 -23.48
C MET A 1 -26.66 -10.33 -22.95
N THR A 2 -25.97 -9.37 -23.57
CA THR A 2 -24.70 -8.83 -23.03
C THR A 2 -24.96 -8.10 -21.72
N SER A 3 -24.15 -8.36 -20.70
CA SER A 3 -24.29 -7.69 -19.40
C SER A 3 -24.04 -6.18 -19.54
N GLN A 4 -24.57 -5.37 -18.61
CA GLN A 4 -24.30 -3.92 -18.60
C GLN A 4 -22.80 -3.62 -18.50
N VAL A 5 -22.05 -4.45 -17.77
CA VAL A 5 -20.59 -4.35 -17.61
C VAL A 5 -19.88 -4.52 -18.96
N GLU A 6 -20.23 -5.55 -19.74
CA GLU A 6 -19.64 -5.78 -21.07
C GLU A 6 -19.91 -4.62 -22.04
N ARG A 7 -21.09 -3.98 -21.93
CA ARG A 7 -21.38 -2.78 -22.72
C ARG A 7 -20.50 -1.60 -22.31
N LEU A 8 -20.29 -1.39 -21.01
CA LEU A 8 -19.43 -0.32 -20.50
C LEU A 8 -17.97 -0.54 -20.89
N GLU A 9 -17.45 -1.76 -20.74
CA GLU A 9 -16.08 -2.12 -21.15
C GLU A 9 -15.85 -1.87 -22.64
N LYS A 10 -16.86 -2.20 -23.47
CA LYS A 10 -16.80 -1.93 -24.92
C LYS A 10 -16.78 -0.44 -25.24
N ILE A 11 -17.51 0.38 -24.49
CA ILE A 11 -17.52 1.85 -24.66
C ILE A 11 -16.17 2.44 -24.22
N LEU A 12 -15.61 1.94 -23.11
CA LEU A 12 -14.36 2.43 -22.54
C LEU A 12 -13.10 1.89 -23.25
N GLY A 13 -13.24 0.88 -24.11
CA GLY A 13 -12.13 0.27 -24.84
C GLY A 13 -11.20 -0.57 -23.96
N GLY A 14 -11.67 -1.02 -22.80
CA GLY A 14 -10.88 -1.75 -21.83
C GLY A 14 -11.74 -2.53 -20.83
N LYS A 15 -11.13 -3.50 -20.15
CA LYS A 15 -11.81 -4.24 -19.09
C LYS A 15 -11.86 -3.40 -17.81
N LEU A 16 -12.99 -3.45 -17.12
CA LEU A 16 -13.11 -2.89 -15.79
C LEU A 16 -12.45 -3.86 -14.80
N GLU A 17 -11.75 -3.31 -13.81
CA GLU A 17 -11.14 -4.13 -12.76
C GLU A 17 -12.23 -4.88 -12.00
N ARG A 18 -12.08 -6.20 -11.91
CA ARG A 18 -12.99 -7.05 -11.14
C ARG A 18 -12.42 -7.29 -9.74
N GLN A 19 -13.29 -7.51 -8.77
CA GLN A 19 -12.89 -7.71 -7.37
C GLN A 19 -12.00 -8.95 -7.18
N ASP A 20 -12.23 -10.01 -7.95
CA ASP A 20 -11.45 -11.25 -7.98
C ASP A 20 -10.13 -11.13 -8.76
N ALA A 21 -9.91 -10.02 -9.47
CA ALA A 21 -8.69 -9.74 -10.22
C ALA A 21 -7.69 -8.87 -9.44
N ARG A 22 -8.04 -8.41 -8.23
CA ARG A 22 -7.16 -7.55 -7.43
C ARG A 22 -5.94 -8.32 -6.97
N MET A 23 -4.77 -7.81 -7.32
CA MET A 23 -3.48 -8.32 -6.87
C MET A 23 -3.05 -7.60 -5.60
N ILE A 24 -2.36 -8.31 -4.72
CA ILE A 24 -1.77 -7.74 -3.50
C ILE A 24 -0.72 -6.70 -3.92
N PRO A 25 -0.81 -5.43 -3.48
CA PRO A 25 0.17 -4.41 -3.83
C PRO A 25 1.60 -4.84 -3.46
N GLY A 26 2.51 -4.82 -4.44
CA GLY A 26 3.89 -5.27 -4.28
C GLY A 26 4.19 -6.73 -4.66
N THR A 27 3.20 -7.56 -4.99
CA THR A 27 3.46 -8.91 -5.55
C THR A 27 3.81 -8.88 -7.04
N VAL A 28 3.38 -7.84 -7.75
CA VAL A 28 3.72 -7.60 -9.16
C VAL A 28 4.42 -6.26 -9.25
N ALA A 29 5.59 -6.25 -9.90
CA ALA A 29 6.31 -5.02 -10.17
C ALA A 29 5.52 -4.14 -11.14
N VAL A 30 5.45 -2.84 -10.84
CA VAL A 30 4.85 -1.82 -11.69
C VAL A 30 5.92 -0.78 -11.96
N ASP A 31 6.20 -0.52 -13.23
CA ASP A 31 7.27 0.41 -13.62
C ASP A 31 7.02 1.80 -13.01
N GLY A 32 8.08 2.40 -12.47
CA GLY A 32 8.05 3.70 -11.81
C GLY A 32 7.22 3.80 -10.52
N THR A 33 6.82 2.67 -9.92
CA THR A 33 5.99 2.65 -8.70
C THR A 33 6.55 1.69 -7.65
N GLU A 34 6.60 2.15 -6.40
CA GLU A 34 6.93 1.30 -5.25
C GLU A 34 5.74 1.17 -4.30
N PHE A 35 5.76 0.08 -3.53
CA PHE A 35 4.72 -0.26 -2.58
C PHE A 35 5.32 -0.39 -1.17
N ALA A 36 4.60 0.15 -0.20
CA ALA A 36 4.89 -0.03 1.20
C ALA A 36 3.59 -0.25 1.96
N TYR A 37 3.73 -0.77 3.17
CA TYR A 37 2.63 -0.91 4.10
C TYR A 37 3.01 -0.24 5.41
N PHE A 38 2.08 0.43 6.07
CA PHE A 38 2.33 0.96 7.42
C PHE A 38 1.39 0.30 8.43
N ALA A 39 1.91 -0.01 9.61
CA ALA A 39 1.12 -0.60 10.69
C ALA A 39 0.01 0.36 11.13
N ASP A 40 -1.20 -0.15 11.34
CA ASP A 40 -2.30 0.60 11.96
C ASP A 40 -1.93 0.95 13.42
N ASP A 41 -2.14 2.21 13.81
CA ASP A 41 -1.77 2.67 15.15
C ASP A 41 -2.85 2.42 16.22
N GLY A 42 -4.05 2.00 15.82
CA GLY A 42 -5.23 1.79 16.66
C GLY A 42 -5.76 3.06 17.35
N LYS A 43 -5.23 4.24 17.01
CA LYS A 43 -5.47 5.52 17.70
C LYS A 43 -6.13 6.55 16.79
N ASN A 44 -5.70 6.62 15.54
CA ASN A 44 -6.17 7.59 14.56
C ASN A 44 -7.06 6.91 13.52
N LYS A 45 -7.97 7.68 12.92
CA LYS A 45 -8.63 7.24 11.68
C LYS A 45 -7.58 7.11 10.57
N PHE A 46 -7.73 6.10 9.72
CA PHE A 46 -6.85 5.84 8.58
C PHE A 46 -6.36 7.10 7.86
N ARG A 47 -7.29 7.96 7.38
CA ARG A 47 -6.93 9.18 6.63
C ARG A 47 -6.00 10.13 7.40
N LYS A 48 -6.17 10.23 8.72
CA LYS A 48 -5.31 11.07 9.55
C LYS A 48 -3.94 10.42 9.73
N GLN A 49 -3.89 9.11 9.96
CA GLN A 49 -2.63 8.38 10.08
C GLN A 49 -1.84 8.41 8.77
N PHE A 50 -2.50 8.15 7.63
CA PHE A 50 -1.93 8.26 6.29
C PHE A 50 -1.28 9.64 6.07
N ARG A 51 -2.00 10.73 6.36
CA ARG A 51 -1.44 12.07 6.25
C ARG A 51 -0.25 12.28 7.19
N ASN A 52 -0.37 11.84 8.44
CA ASN A 52 0.69 11.99 9.42
C ASN A 52 1.99 11.28 8.99
N ILE A 53 1.90 10.14 8.31
CA ILE A 53 3.08 9.40 7.84
C ILE A 53 3.63 9.99 6.53
N THR A 54 2.79 10.38 5.57
CA THR A 54 3.24 10.85 4.26
C THR A 54 3.62 12.32 4.21
N GLU A 55 3.14 13.14 5.16
CA GLU A 55 3.36 14.59 5.21
C GLU A 55 4.13 15.00 6.50
N PHE A 56 4.85 14.07 7.13
CA PHE A 56 5.58 14.34 8.37
C PHE A 56 6.72 15.36 8.17
N THR A 57 7.46 15.21 7.08
CA THR A 57 8.65 15.99 6.75
C THR A 57 8.29 17.33 6.12
N ASN A 58 8.88 18.41 6.62
CA ASN A 58 8.69 19.75 6.07
C ASN A 58 10.03 20.52 6.05
N PRO A 59 10.60 20.86 4.88
CA PRO A 59 10.09 20.54 3.54
C PRO A 59 10.14 19.03 3.23
N PRO A 60 9.31 18.52 2.29
CA PRO A 60 9.36 17.12 1.87
C PRO A 60 10.67 16.78 1.17
N ASN A 61 11.15 15.55 1.33
CA ASN A 61 12.29 15.03 0.58
C ASN A 61 11.86 14.77 -0.87
N ALA A 62 10.68 14.18 -1.09
CA ALA A 62 10.10 14.00 -2.42
C ALA A 62 9.88 15.34 -3.13
N LYS A 63 10.36 15.46 -4.37
CA LYS A 63 10.24 16.69 -5.19
C LYS A 63 9.11 16.64 -6.21
N TYR A 64 8.66 15.46 -6.60
CA TYR A 64 7.58 15.26 -7.57
C TYR A 64 6.94 13.88 -7.43
N GLY A 65 5.79 13.69 -8.07
CA GLY A 65 5.02 12.45 -8.01
C GLY A 65 3.96 12.48 -6.91
N GLY A 66 3.63 11.31 -6.36
CA GLY A 66 2.53 11.18 -5.41
C GLY A 66 2.55 9.87 -4.65
N VAL A 67 1.83 9.86 -3.54
CA VAL A 67 1.55 8.69 -2.72
C VAL A 67 0.04 8.51 -2.60
N ILE A 68 -0.43 7.29 -2.77
CA ILE A 68 -1.85 6.92 -2.73
C ILE A 68 -2.06 5.67 -1.87
N GLU A 69 -3.23 5.58 -1.26
CA GLU A 69 -3.73 4.36 -0.65
C GLU A 69 -4.20 3.38 -1.74
N ARG A 70 -4.04 2.06 -1.50
CA ARG A 70 -4.33 1.01 -2.48
C ARG A 70 -5.53 0.11 -2.14
N GLY A 71 -6.31 0.42 -1.11
CA GLY A 71 -7.49 -0.37 -0.76
C GLY A 71 -7.17 -1.80 -0.36
N CYS A 72 -5.95 -2.06 0.13
CA CYS A 72 -5.49 -3.39 0.53
C CYS A 72 -4.96 -3.34 1.95
N LYS A 73 -5.36 -4.31 2.76
CA LYS A 73 -4.96 -4.49 4.15
C LYS A 73 -4.36 -5.88 4.34
N ILE A 74 -3.31 -5.95 5.15
CA ILE A 74 -2.68 -7.22 5.54
C ILE A 74 -2.71 -7.30 7.07
N THR A 75 -3.35 -8.33 7.60
CA THR A 75 -3.32 -8.66 9.02
C THR A 75 -2.39 -9.85 9.21
N LEU A 76 -1.35 -9.66 10.02
CA LEU A 76 -0.38 -10.71 10.37
C LEU A 76 -1.02 -11.77 11.28
N PRO A 77 -0.45 -12.99 11.37
CA PRO A 77 -0.87 -13.98 12.36
C PRO A 77 -0.88 -13.47 13.81
N SER A 78 -0.05 -12.47 14.12
CA SER A 78 -0.01 -11.82 15.42
C SER A 78 -1.18 -10.84 15.66
N GLY A 79 -2.08 -10.66 14.70
CA GLY A 79 -3.19 -9.69 14.73
C GLY A 79 -2.79 -8.26 14.36
N GLN A 80 -1.53 -8.02 13.98
CA GLN A 80 -1.08 -6.67 13.61
C GLN A 80 -1.55 -6.33 12.20
N LEU A 81 -2.28 -5.22 12.06
CA LEU A 81 -2.85 -4.74 10.81
C LEU A 81 -1.90 -3.76 10.10
N PHE A 82 -1.83 -3.86 8.78
CA PHE A 82 -1.02 -3.02 7.91
C PHE A 82 -1.84 -2.51 6.71
N HIS A 83 -1.69 -1.23 6.35
CA HIS A 83 -2.37 -0.60 5.22
C HIS A 83 -1.43 -0.38 4.05
N ALA A 84 -1.85 -0.79 2.84
CA ALA A 84 -1.07 -0.64 1.62
C ALA A 84 -1.09 0.79 1.07
N ILE A 85 0.10 1.26 0.68
CA ILE A 85 0.31 2.50 -0.06
C ILE A 85 1.19 2.24 -1.29
N ALA A 86 0.98 3.03 -2.33
CA ALA A 86 1.85 3.08 -3.50
C ALA A 86 2.37 4.50 -3.69
N TYR A 87 3.60 4.64 -4.16
CA TYR A 87 4.19 5.93 -4.49
C TYR A 87 4.99 5.85 -5.78
N HIS A 88 5.03 6.97 -6.49
CA HIS A 88 5.65 7.09 -7.82
C HIS A 88 6.32 8.46 -7.99
N GLY A 89 7.12 8.61 -9.06
CA GLY A 89 7.87 9.84 -9.33
C GLY A 89 9.22 9.82 -8.62
N ASP A 90 9.41 10.70 -7.64
CA ASP A 90 10.64 10.75 -6.83
C ASP A 90 10.66 9.61 -5.80
N LEU A 91 10.99 8.39 -6.25
CA LEU A 91 10.95 7.19 -5.42
C LEU A 91 11.87 7.29 -4.19
N ASP A 92 13.05 7.88 -4.35
CA ASP A 92 14.01 8.02 -3.25
C ASP A 92 13.50 9.03 -2.21
N GLY A 93 12.98 10.16 -2.66
CA GLY A 93 12.38 11.14 -1.77
C GLY A 93 11.15 10.61 -1.04
N TRP A 94 10.25 9.91 -1.74
CA TRP A 94 9.07 9.30 -1.12
C TRP A 94 9.43 8.21 -0.12
N ARG A 95 10.41 7.37 -0.44
CA ARG A 95 10.88 6.32 0.47
C ARG A 95 11.43 6.93 1.75
N MET A 96 12.21 8.00 1.64
CA MET A 96 12.76 8.72 2.80
C MET A 96 11.65 9.39 3.63
N ASP A 97 10.69 10.08 3.00
CA ASP A 97 9.59 10.72 3.70
C ASP A 97 8.74 9.70 4.50
N ILE A 98 8.43 8.56 3.88
CA ILE A 98 7.67 7.46 4.52
C ILE A 98 8.46 6.85 5.68
N GLU A 99 9.76 6.60 5.50
CA GLU A 99 10.62 6.02 6.55
C GLU A 99 10.77 6.96 7.75
N VAL A 100 10.99 8.26 7.52
CA VAL A 100 11.08 9.27 8.59
C VAL A 100 9.73 9.44 9.30
N GLY A 101 8.63 9.52 8.55
CA GLY A 101 7.28 9.59 9.12
C GLY A 101 6.94 8.37 9.98
N ALA A 102 7.25 7.17 9.49
CA ALA A 102 7.03 5.94 10.25
C ALA A 102 7.85 5.92 11.54
N GLN A 103 9.14 6.28 11.47
CA GLN A 103 10.02 6.32 12.63
C GLN A 103 9.52 7.31 13.68
N ALA A 104 9.12 8.51 13.28
CA ALA A 104 8.62 9.55 14.18
C ALA A 104 7.30 9.17 14.86
N LEU A 105 6.48 8.36 14.18
CA LEU A 105 5.22 7.84 14.72
C LEU A 105 5.38 6.50 15.45
N HIS A 106 6.60 5.97 15.54
CA HIS A 106 6.91 4.65 16.07
C HIS A 106 6.10 3.53 15.40
N LEU A 107 5.92 3.64 14.08
CA LEU A 107 5.21 2.67 13.25
C LEU A 107 6.17 1.73 12.55
N LEU A 108 5.74 0.48 12.40
CA LEU A 108 6.42 -0.48 11.56
C LEU A 108 5.99 -0.31 10.11
N LEU A 109 6.94 -0.53 9.21
CA LEU A 109 6.69 -0.63 7.78
C LEU A 109 6.70 -2.09 7.35
N GLY A 110 5.91 -2.42 6.34
CA GLY A 110 5.89 -3.71 5.68
C GLY A 110 6.19 -3.58 4.19
N ARG A 111 6.81 -4.60 3.60
CA ARG A 111 7.02 -4.73 2.16
C ARG A 111 6.83 -6.19 1.73
N ILE A 112 6.36 -6.38 0.51
CA ILE A 112 6.33 -7.72 -0.11
C ILE A 112 7.73 -8.06 -0.61
N LYS A 113 8.20 -9.27 -0.30
CA LYS A 113 9.47 -9.83 -0.77
C LYS A 113 9.24 -11.27 -1.22
N GLY A 114 9.01 -11.44 -2.53
CA GLY A 114 8.54 -12.72 -3.08
C GLY A 114 7.19 -13.09 -2.46
N ASP A 115 7.10 -14.31 -1.92
CA ASP A 115 5.86 -14.82 -1.30
C ASP A 115 5.72 -14.45 0.20
N ASN A 116 6.52 -13.50 0.69
CA ASN A 116 6.54 -13.11 2.09
C ASN A 116 6.20 -11.64 2.30
N PHE A 117 5.55 -11.35 3.42
CA PHE A 117 5.44 -10.02 4.00
C PHE A 117 6.59 -9.78 4.99
N ALA A 118 7.49 -8.86 4.65
CA ALA A 118 8.64 -8.49 5.46
C ALA A 118 8.33 -7.22 6.26
N VAL A 119 8.48 -7.29 7.58
CA VAL A 119 8.28 -6.18 8.51
C VAL A 119 9.62 -5.51 8.80
N SER A 120 9.62 -4.19 9.02
CA SER A 120 10.81 -3.37 9.23
C SER A 120 11.61 -3.72 10.49
N ASP A 121 11.02 -4.44 11.44
CA ASP A 121 11.69 -4.97 12.63
C ASP A 121 12.39 -6.32 12.39
N GLY A 122 12.37 -6.82 11.15
CA GLY A 122 13.04 -8.05 10.74
C GLY A 122 12.15 -9.29 10.72
N ARG A 123 10.88 -9.20 11.16
CA ARG A 123 9.94 -10.31 11.05
C ARG A 123 9.58 -10.58 9.59
N LEU A 124 9.38 -11.85 9.26
CA LEU A 124 9.01 -12.31 7.92
C LEU A 124 7.85 -13.30 8.06
N TYR A 125 6.78 -13.08 7.32
CA TYR A 125 5.59 -13.93 7.33
C TYR A 125 5.25 -14.40 5.92
N PRO A 126 5.01 -15.70 5.68
CA PRO A 126 4.44 -16.15 4.44
C PRO A 126 3.10 -15.46 4.18
N LEU A 127 2.86 -14.99 2.95
CA LEU A 127 1.58 -14.35 2.61
C LEU A 127 0.40 -15.29 2.78
N SER A 128 0.62 -16.60 2.62
CA SER A 128 -0.37 -17.66 2.87
C SER A 128 -0.85 -17.74 4.31
N GLU A 129 -0.09 -17.19 5.27
CA GLU A 129 -0.46 -17.15 6.69
C GLU A 129 -1.10 -15.81 7.08
N CYS A 130 -1.04 -14.81 6.21
CA CYS A 130 -1.62 -13.50 6.46
C CYS A 130 -3.10 -13.47 6.01
N THR A 131 -3.90 -12.66 6.69
CA THR A 131 -5.25 -12.33 6.20
C THR A 131 -5.17 -11.09 5.31
N ILE A 132 -5.66 -11.20 4.08
CA ILE A 132 -5.63 -10.12 3.08
C ILE A 132 -7.06 -9.67 2.82
N GLU A 133 -7.29 -8.37 2.94
CA GLU A 133 -8.60 -7.76 2.71
C GLU A 133 -8.48 -6.62 1.69
N PHE A 134 -9.50 -6.48 0.85
CA PHE A 134 -9.60 -5.44 -0.15
C PHE A 134 -10.89 -4.62 0.07
N ASP A 135 -10.78 -3.29 0.05
CA ASP A 135 -11.90 -2.35 0.32
C ASP A 135 -12.89 -2.17 -0.84
#